data_AF-A0A9J6EM99-F1
#
_entry.id   AF-A0A9J6EM99-F1
#
_cell.length_a   1.000
_cell.length_b   1.000
_cell.length_c   1.000
_cell.angle_alpha   90.00
_cell.angle_beta   90.00
_cell.angle_gamma   90.00
#
_symmetry.space_group_name_H-M   'P 1'
#
loop_
_entity.id
_entity.type
_entity.pdbx_description
1 polymer ?
#
loop_
_entity_poly.entity_id
_entity_poly.type
_entity_poly.pdbx_seq_one_letter_code
_entity_poly.pdbx_strand_id
1 'polypeptide(L)'
;MPRCFVTGCKSGYDSAKSAAEKRHFFKPPNETSRLQEWQHAIPRSDRELTSSCVVCDLHFQEADLVKNFVHNIRGDVVVIPRDKWSLKDEAVPRLFPNCPKYLSKPLRKRKAPAVRSPLQPKRRNVQDDAEQENTAPNTFDYGERDGSVSGSVTLDSTQSLFEELSTMAQEGRRLQGWSTELVDSVVVLYKLEVENSVP
;
A
#
# COMPACT_ATOMS: atom_id res chain seq x y z
N MET A 1 -6.42 25.29 -2.08
CA MET A 1 -5.75 24.38 -1.13
C MET A 1 -6.57 23.11 -1.06
N PRO A 2 -5.98 21.91 -1.20
CA PRO A 2 -6.75 20.68 -1.05
C PRO A 2 -7.20 20.53 0.42
N ARG A 3 -8.42 20.05 0.64
CA ARG A 3 -8.96 19.78 1.98
C ARG A 3 -8.62 18.36 2.39
N CYS A 4 -8.31 18.15 3.67
CA CYS A 4 -8.07 16.82 4.19
C CYS A 4 -9.31 15.93 4.06
N PHE A 5 -9.12 14.68 3.64
CA PHE A 5 -10.17 13.68 3.50
C PHE A 5 -10.67 13.12 4.85
N VAL A 6 -9.91 13.28 5.93
CA VAL A 6 -10.29 12.75 7.23
C VAL A 6 -11.44 13.54 7.86
N THR A 7 -12.42 12.83 8.42
CA THR A 7 -13.59 13.41 9.08
C THR A 7 -13.18 14.27 10.29
N GLY A 8 -13.76 15.46 10.41
CA GLY A 8 -13.46 16.40 11.50
C GLY A 8 -12.10 17.10 11.40
N CYS A 9 -11.29 16.83 10.37
CA CYS A 9 -10.04 17.53 10.15
C CYS A 9 -10.27 18.91 9.53
N LYS A 10 -9.72 19.96 10.15
CA LYS A 10 -9.79 21.35 9.66
C LYS A 10 -8.57 21.75 8.81
N SER A 11 -7.64 20.83 8.56
CA SER A 11 -6.49 21.09 7.70
C SER A 11 -6.92 21.36 6.26
N GLY A 12 -6.40 22.45 5.68
CA GLY A 12 -6.74 22.89 4.33
C GLY A 12 -7.95 23.83 4.24
N TYR A 13 -8.63 24.13 5.36
CA TYR A 13 -9.61 25.20 5.44
C TYR A 13 -8.92 26.56 5.66
N ASP A 14 -9.56 27.63 5.18
CA ASP A 14 -9.00 28.98 5.26
C ASP A 14 -8.78 29.44 6.71
N SER A 15 -9.64 28.99 7.63
CA SER A 15 -9.52 29.26 9.07
C SER A 15 -8.23 28.71 9.70
N ALA A 16 -7.61 27.70 9.09
CA ALA A 16 -6.38 27.09 9.59
C ALA A 16 -5.12 27.71 8.96
N LYS A 17 -5.26 28.66 8.01
CA LYS A 17 -4.12 29.29 7.31
C LYS A 17 -3.29 30.22 8.20
N SER A 18 -3.88 30.79 9.25
CA SER A 18 -3.19 31.66 10.20
C SER A 18 -2.35 30.89 11.21
N ALA A 19 -2.50 29.56 11.30
CA ALA A 19 -1.62 28.74 12.10
C ALA A 19 -0.23 28.71 11.43
N ALA A 20 0.81 29.04 12.20
CA ALA A 20 2.18 29.29 11.72
C ALA A 20 2.86 28.13 10.97
N GLU A 21 2.25 26.94 10.94
CA GLU A 21 2.85 25.73 10.38
C GLU A 21 2.18 25.33 9.06
N LYS A 22 2.98 25.32 7.97
CA LYS A 22 2.54 24.80 6.67
C LYS A 22 2.27 23.30 6.80
N ARG A 23 1.05 22.87 6.50
CA ARG A 23 0.67 21.45 6.50
C ARG A 23 1.12 20.75 5.22
N HIS A 24 1.48 19.48 5.36
CA HIS A 24 1.84 18.61 4.23
C HIS A 24 0.68 17.67 3.93
N PHE A 25 0.35 17.52 2.64
CA PHE A 25 -0.74 16.69 2.18
C PHE A 25 -0.22 15.56 1.29
N PHE A 26 -0.69 14.35 1.56
CA PHE A 26 -0.30 13.13 0.89
C PHE A 26 -1.49 12.56 0.12
N LYS A 27 -1.23 12.12 -1.12
CA LYS A 27 -2.20 11.38 -1.91
C LYS A 27 -2.18 9.92 -1.48
N PRO A 28 -3.33 9.23 -1.53
CA PRO A 28 -3.35 7.78 -1.32
C PRO A 28 -2.51 7.07 -2.39
N PRO A 29 -1.94 5.90 -2.06
CA PRO A 29 -1.26 5.05 -3.02
C PRO A 29 -2.17 4.70 -4.19
N ASN A 30 -1.60 4.54 -5.39
CA ASN A 30 -2.34 4.11 -6.58
C ASN A 30 -2.66 2.61 -6.54
N GLU A 31 -1.89 1.83 -5.77
CA GLU A 31 -2.10 0.39 -5.63
C GLU A 31 -3.39 0.09 -4.89
N THR A 32 -4.22 -0.79 -5.47
CA THR A 32 -5.56 -1.11 -4.96
C THR A 32 -5.53 -1.65 -3.53
N SER A 33 -4.58 -2.52 -3.20
CA SER A 33 -4.42 -3.09 -1.86
C SER A 33 -4.15 -2.00 -0.81
N ARG A 34 -3.15 -1.15 -1.04
CA ARG A 34 -2.78 -0.07 -0.12
C ARG A 34 -3.84 1.03 -0.06
N LEU A 35 -4.52 1.31 -1.17
CA LEU A 35 -5.66 2.22 -1.18
C LEU A 35 -6.79 1.68 -0.31
N GLN A 36 -7.09 0.38 -0.38
CA GLN A 36 -8.05 -0.28 0.50
C GLN A 36 -7.63 -0.22 1.97
N GLU A 37 -6.34 -0.42 2.28
CA GLU A 37 -5.84 -0.28 3.65
C GLU A 37 -6.08 1.14 4.20
N TRP A 38 -5.81 2.17 3.39
CA TRP A 38 -6.10 3.55 3.77
C TRP A 38 -7.60 3.78 3.94
N GLN A 39 -8.43 3.29 3.03
CA GLN A 39 -9.89 3.39 3.12
C GLN A 39 -10.42 2.73 4.40
N HIS A 40 -9.88 1.57 4.78
CA HIS A 40 -10.26 0.87 6.00
C HIS A 40 -9.74 1.52 7.27
N ALA A 41 -8.55 2.12 7.22
CA ALA A 41 -7.93 2.77 8.37
C ALA A 41 -8.63 4.10 8.72
N ILE A 42 -9.07 4.85 7.70
CA ILE A 42 -9.76 6.12 7.91
C ILE A 42 -11.20 5.85 8.39
N PRO A 43 -11.60 6.33 9.57
CA PRO A 43 -12.95 6.10 10.12
C PRO A 43 -13.98 6.99 9.41
N ARG A 44 -14.27 6.64 8.16
CA ARG A 44 -15.17 7.36 7.25
C ARG A 44 -15.99 6.36 6.43
N SER A 45 -17.30 6.55 6.37
CA SER A 45 -18.23 5.65 5.65
C SER A 45 -19.12 6.37 4.63
N ASP A 46 -19.13 7.69 4.62
CA ASP A 46 -19.95 8.52 3.71
C ASP A 46 -19.34 8.63 2.31
N ARG A 47 -18.03 8.41 2.17
CA ARG A 47 -17.31 8.61 0.90
C ARG A 47 -16.14 7.64 0.75
N GLU A 48 -15.90 7.24 -0.50
CA GLU A 48 -14.74 6.43 -0.91
C GLU A 48 -13.51 7.29 -1.18
N LEU A 49 -12.34 6.74 -0.84
CA LEU A 49 -11.04 7.34 -1.07
C LEU A 49 -10.63 7.18 -2.54
N THR A 50 -10.49 8.30 -3.23
CA THR A 50 -10.02 8.37 -4.62
C THR A 50 -8.61 8.94 -4.69
N SER A 51 -7.90 8.73 -5.81
CA SER A 51 -6.55 9.28 -6.06
C SER A 51 -6.47 10.81 -6.02
N SER A 52 -7.61 11.50 -6.16
CA SER A 52 -7.74 12.95 -6.01
C SER A 52 -7.86 13.42 -4.55
N CYS A 53 -8.20 12.53 -3.62
CA CYS A 53 -8.27 12.86 -2.21
C CYS A 53 -6.87 13.03 -1.61
N VAL A 54 -6.79 13.75 -0.49
CA VAL A 54 -5.53 13.91 0.24
C VAL A 54 -5.72 13.79 1.76
N VAL A 55 -4.69 13.33 2.45
CA VAL A 55 -4.64 13.23 3.91
C VAL A 55 -3.46 14.06 4.42
N CYS A 56 -3.62 14.81 5.51
CA CYS A 56 -2.54 15.65 6.05
C CYS A 56 -1.61 14.88 7.00
N ASP A 57 -0.45 15.48 7.28
CA ASP A 57 0.61 15.00 8.18
C ASP A 57 0.13 14.59 9.58
N LEU A 58 -0.88 15.26 10.13
CA LEU A 58 -1.43 14.98 11.46
C LEU A 58 -2.00 13.56 11.63
N HIS A 59 -2.29 12.87 10.53
CA HIS A 59 -2.90 11.55 10.56
C HIS A 59 -1.89 10.40 10.48
N PHE A 60 -0.62 10.71 10.30
CA PHE A 60 0.47 9.74 10.22
C PHE A 60 1.35 9.82 11.47
N GLN A 61 2.02 8.72 11.80
CA GLN A 61 3.03 8.73 12.85
C GLN A 61 4.29 9.45 12.33
N GLU A 62 5.02 10.12 13.20
CA GLU A 62 6.25 10.81 12.80
C GLU A 62 7.29 9.87 12.19
N ALA A 63 7.30 8.60 12.63
CA ALA A 63 8.16 7.56 12.08
C ALA A 63 7.84 7.20 10.62
N ASP A 64 6.62 7.47 10.15
CA ASP A 64 6.17 7.21 8.79
C ASP A 64 6.45 8.39 7.85
N LEU A 65 6.81 9.56 8.41
CA LEU A 65 7.07 10.79 7.69
C LEU A 65 8.56 10.91 7.34
N VAL A 66 8.86 11.04 6.05
CA VAL A 66 10.21 11.34 5.56
C VAL A 66 10.34 12.86 5.41
N LYS A 67 10.94 13.48 6.43
CA LYS A 67 11.11 14.94 6.53
C LYS A 67 12.43 15.45 5.94
N ASN A 68 13.44 14.59 5.80
CA ASN A 68 14.78 14.97 5.35
C ASN A 68 15.25 14.08 4.19
N PHE A 69 16.07 14.62 3.30
CA PHE A 69 16.96 13.85 2.44
C PHE A 69 18.23 13.50 3.20
N VAL A 70 18.61 12.23 3.17
CA VAL A 70 19.85 11.74 3.78
C VAL A 70 20.74 11.29 2.64
N HIS A 71 21.87 11.94 2.47
CA HIS A 71 22.87 11.61 1.46
C HIS A 71 24.17 11.23 2.16
N ASN A 72 24.78 10.12 1.74
CA ASN A 72 26.13 9.77 2.16
C ASN A 72 27.10 10.20 1.06
N ILE A 73 27.89 11.23 1.32
CA ILE A 73 28.89 11.75 0.38
C ILE A 73 30.26 11.43 0.98
N ARG A 74 30.96 10.46 0.39
CA ARG A 74 32.33 10.06 0.79
C ARG A 74 32.46 9.69 2.28
N GLY A 75 31.42 9.17 2.91
CA GLY A 75 31.38 8.81 4.33
C GLY A 75 30.71 9.85 5.22
N ASP A 76 30.48 11.07 4.73
CA ASP A 76 29.80 12.12 5.47
C ASP A 76 28.30 12.08 5.20
N VAL A 77 27.52 11.94 6.28
CA VAL A 77 26.06 11.94 6.21
C VAL A 77 25.56 13.38 6.22
N VAL A 78 25.13 13.86 5.05
CA VAL A 78 24.51 15.17 4.87
C VAL A 78 23.00 15.02 4.95
N VAL A 79 22.38 15.78 5.86
CA VAL A 79 20.94 15.78 6.09
C VAL A 79 20.36 17.12 5.64
N ILE A 80 19.46 17.09 4.65
CA ILE A 80 18.82 18.29 4.09
C ILE A 80 17.32 18.21 4.36
N PRO A 81 16.68 19.21 4.99
CA PRO A 81 15.24 19.20 5.21
C PRO A 81 14.47 19.28 3.89
N ARG A 82 13.35 18.57 3.79
CA ARG A 82 12.48 18.60 2.61
C ARG A 82 11.46 19.71 2.71
N ASP A 83 11.30 20.47 1.62
CA ASP A 83 10.19 21.42 1.48
C ASP A 83 8.82 20.72 1.43
N LYS A 84 8.79 19.50 0.88
CA LYS A 84 7.60 18.65 0.84
C LYS A 84 7.94 17.29 1.42
N TRP A 85 7.32 16.97 2.54
CA TRP A 85 7.48 15.66 3.16
C TRP A 85 6.92 14.57 2.23
N SER A 86 7.45 13.36 2.34
CA SER A 86 6.86 12.17 1.75
C SER A 86 6.50 11.17 2.84
N LEU A 87 5.66 10.20 2.50
CA LEU A 87 5.44 9.03 3.34
C LEU A 87 6.47 7.96 2.98
N LYS A 88 6.72 7.06 3.93
CA LYS A 88 7.29 5.77 3.61
C LYS A 88 6.31 4.97 2.74
N ASP A 89 6.84 3.98 2.03
CA ASP A 89 6.04 2.83 1.60
C ASP A 89 5.42 2.21 2.87
N GLU A 90 4.44 1.32 2.90
CA GLU A 90 3.81 0.82 4.15
C GLU A 90 3.17 1.83 5.15
N ALA A 91 3.34 3.15 4.97
CA ALA A 91 2.69 4.16 5.81
C ALA A 91 1.16 4.10 5.63
N VAL A 92 0.44 4.10 6.75
CA VAL A 92 -1.03 4.07 6.80
C VAL A 92 -1.49 5.11 7.83
N PRO A 93 -2.56 5.89 7.57
CA PRO A 93 -3.06 6.85 8.54
C PRO A 93 -3.61 6.15 9.78
N ARG A 94 -3.13 6.54 10.96
CA ARG A 94 -3.46 5.89 12.25
C ARG A 94 -3.98 6.87 13.30
N LEU A 95 -3.75 8.16 13.12
CA LEU A 95 -4.07 9.18 14.12
C LEU A 95 -5.33 9.95 13.71
N PHE A 96 -6.37 9.90 14.55
CA PHE A 96 -7.66 10.52 14.25
C PHE A 96 -8.24 11.27 15.48
N PRO A 97 -7.57 12.35 15.94
CA PRO A 97 -7.92 13.01 17.21
C PRO A 97 -9.32 13.62 17.22
N ASN A 98 -9.81 14.12 16.09
CA ASN A 98 -11.11 14.78 15.95
C ASN A 98 -12.20 13.85 15.38
N CYS A 99 -11.99 12.53 15.40
CA CYS A 99 -12.97 11.58 14.89
C CYS A 99 -14.21 11.54 15.80
N PRO A 100 -15.43 11.74 15.26
CA PRO A 100 -16.64 11.61 16.03
C PRO A 100 -16.80 10.20 16.65
N LYS A 101 -17.29 10.14 17.89
CA LYS A 101 -17.42 8.89 18.66
C LYS A 101 -18.26 7.81 17.97
N TYR A 102 -19.22 8.21 17.14
CA TYR A 102 -20.07 7.29 16.37
C TYR A 102 -19.35 6.64 15.17
N LEU A 103 -18.26 7.24 14.68
CA LEU A 103 -17.40 6.67 13.62
C LEU A 103 -16.23 5.88 14.19
N SER A 104 -15.77 6.21 15.40
CA SER A 104 -14.73 5.43 16.08
C SER A 104 -15.31 4.09 16.55
N LYS A 105 -14.97 3.00 15.87
CA LYS A 105 -15.26 1.65 16.38
C LYS A 105 -14.19 1.30 17.42
N PRO A 106 -14.51 1.17 18.72
CA PRO A 106 -13.54 0.71 19.69
C PRO A 106 -13.11 -0.71 19.34
N LEU A 107 -11.81 -0.99 19.39
CA LEU A 107 -11.28 -2.34 19.27
C LEU A 107 -11.86 -3.20 20.42
N ARG A 108 -12.89 -3.99 20.12
CA ARG A 108 -13.44 -4.94 21.09
C ARG A 108 -12.41 -6.04 21.29
N LYS A 109 -11.80 -6.11 22.47
CA LYS A 109 -10.98 -7.27 22.85
C LYS A 109 -11.87 -8.50 22.88
N ARG A 110 -11.63 -9.45 21.98
CA ARG A 110 -12.32 -10.74 21.97
C ARG A 110 -11.93 -11.50 23.25
N LYS A 111 -12.91 -12.06 23.95
CA LYS A 111 -12.65 -12.98 25.07
C LYS A 111 -11.96 -14.25 24.52
N ALA A 112 -11.00 -14.80 25.26
CA ALA A 112 -10.38 -16.06 24.89
C ALA A 112 -11.46 -17.15 24.67
N PRO A 113 -11.25 -18.10 23.74
CA PRO A 113 -12.18 -19.22 23.56
C PRO A 113 -12.43 -19.93 24.89
N ALA A 114 -13.69 -20.22 25.20
CA ALA A 114 -13.99 -21.10 26.32
C ALA A 114 -13.40 -22.49 26.06
N VAL A 115 -12.71 -23.06 27.06
CA VAL A 115 -12.23 -24.44 26.99
C VAL A 115 -13.45 -25.36 26.84
N ARG A 116 -13.51 -26.11 25.74
CA ARG A 116 -14.58 -27.08 25.52
C ARG A 116 -14.29 -28.29 26.40
N SER A 117 -15.18 -28.60 27.34
CA SER A 117 -15.15 -29.86 28.07
C SER A 117 -15.27 -31.02 27.06
N PRO A 118 -14.54 -32.13 27.25
CA PRO A 118 -14.73 -33.32 26.43
C PRO A 118 -16.21 -33.75 26.46
N LEU A 119 -16.79 -34.00 25.29
CA LEU A 119 -18.10 -34.62 25.17
C LEU A 119 -18.03 -35.99 25.87
N GLN A 120 -18.73 -36.12 26.99
CA GLN A 120 -18.89 -37.41 27.66
C GLN A 120 -19.58 -38.37 26.67
N PRO A 121 -19.05 -39.58 26.45
CA PRO A 121 -19.67 -40.55 25.54
C PRO A 121 -21.05 -40.92 26.08
N LYS A 122 -22.09 -40.51 25.37
CA LYS A 122 -23.48 -40.89 25.65
C LYS A 122 -23.59 -42.40 25.42
N ARG A 123 -23.76 -43.18 26.50
CA ARG A 123 -24.07 -44.61 26.41
C ARG A 123 -25.33 -44.78 25.56
N ARG A 124 -25.17 -45.38 24.37
CA ARG A 124 -26.27 -45.82 23.53
C ARG A 124 -26.80 -47.12 24.14
N ASN A 125 -28.04 -47.13 24.64
CA ASN A 125 -28.78 -48.37 24.79
C ASN A 125 -29.17 -48.81 23.38
N VAL A 126 -28.66 -49.98 22.99
CA VAL A 126 -29.06 -50.71 21.80
C VAL A 126 -30.37 -51.40 22.15
N GLN A 127 -31.47 -50.96 21.53
CA GLN A 127 -32.60 -51.82 21.22
C GLN A 127 -32.90 -51.63 19.75
N ASP A 128 -32.79 -52.76 19.06
CA ASP A 128 -33.04 -52.98 17.64
C ASP A 128 -34.50 -52.69 17.31
N ASP A 129 -34.75 -52.02 16.19
CA ASP A 129 -35.94 -52.28 15.37
C ASP A 129 -35.69 -51.84 13.91
N ALA A 130 -36.27 -52.66 13.03
CA ALA A 130 -35.96 -52.86 11.63
C ALA A 130 -36.19 -51.67 10.68
N GLU A 131 -35.28 -51.61 9.71
CA GLU A 131 -35.46 -51.35 8.27
C GLU A 131 -36.64 -50.49 7.79
N GLN A 132 -36.30 -49.37 7.14
CA GLN A 132 -36.96 -48.99 5.89
C GLN A 132 -35.96 -48.24 5.00
N GLU A 133 -35.57 -48.91 3.91
CA GLU A 133 -34.83 -48.35 2.78
C GLU A 133 -35.59 -47.17 2.16
N ASN A 134 -34.90 -46.08 1.91
CA ASN A 134 -35.27 -45.13 0.85
C ASN A 134 -33.99 -44.66 0.13
N THR A 135 -33.69 -45.38 -0.95
CA THR A 135 -32.99 -44.96 -2.18
C THR A 135 -33.42 -43.53 -2.56
N ALA A 136 -32.53 -42.55 -2.80
CA ALA A 136 -31.72 -42.38 -4.00
C ALA A 136 -30.76 -41.15 -3.84
N PRO A 137 -29.78 -40.95 -4.74
CA PRO A 137 -28.48 -40.39 -4.40
C PRO A 137 -28.32 -38.87 -4.60
N ASN A 138 -27.40 -38.30 -3.81
CA ASN A 138 -26.73 -37.02 -4.09
C ASN A 138 -25.95 -37.09 -5.42
N THR A 139 -26.23 -36.17 -6.33
CA THR A 139 -25.25 -35.73 -7.33
C THR A 139 -25.03 -34.24 -7.13
N PHE A 140 -24.00 -33.91 -6.35
CA PHE A 140 -23.45 -32.57 -6.23
C PHE A 140 -22.48 -32.39 -7.40
N ASP A 141 -22.89 -31.61 -8.39
CA ASP A 141 -22.11 -31.30 -9.58
C ASP A 141 -21.04 -30.26 -9.25
N TYR A 142 -19.77 -30.67 -9.32
CA TYR A 142 -18.61 -29.79 -9.29
C TYR A 142 -18.38 -29.24 -10.70
N GLY A 143 -18.91 -28.05 -10.96
CA GLY A 143 -18.52 -27.27 -12.14
C GLY A 143 -17.11 -26.69 -11.96
N GLU A 144 -16.14 -27.33 -12.61
CA GLU A 144 -14.88 -26.70 -13.01
C GLU A 144 -15.18 -25.44 -13.84
N ARG A 145 -14.56 -24.32 -13.48
CA ARG A 145 -14.30 -23.24 -14.43
C ARG A 145 -12.91 -22.67 -14.20
N ASP A 146 -12.02 -23.25 -14.97
CA ASP A 146 -10.80 -22.67 -15.49
C ASP A 146 -11.01 -21.22 -16.01
N GLY A 147 -10.05 -20.37 -15.65
CA GLY A 147 -10.04 -18.95 -16.03
C GLY A 147 -8.72 -18.30 -15.68
N SER A 148 -7.61 -19.00 -15.99
CA SER A 148 -6.27 -18.44 -15.98
C SER A 148 -6.14 -17.44 -17.13
N VAL A 149 -5.94 -16.16 -16.81
CA VAL A 149 -5.20 -15.23 -17.69
C VAL A 149 -3.99 -14.79 -16.90
N SER A 150 -2.97 -15.63 -16.94
CA SER A 150 -1.61 -15.31 -16.53
C SER A 150 -1.00 -14.36 -17.56
N GLY A 151 -0.93 -13.07 -17.24
CA GLY A 151 0.10 -12.20 -17.80
C GLY A 151 1.43 -12.52 -17.12
N SER A 152 2.00 -13.70 -17.38
CA SER A 152 3.35 -14.06 -16.96
C SER A 152 4.34 -13.26 -17.81
N VAL A 153 4.80 -12.12 -17.31
CA VAL A 153 6.04 -11.53 -17.79
C VAL A 153 7.15 -12.49 -17.34
N THR A 154 7.65 -13.28 -18.29
CA THR A 154 8.69 -14.27 -18.02
C THR A 154 9.97 -13.56 -17.63
N LEU A 155 10.67 -14.10 -16.61
CA LEU A 155 11.97 -13.60 -16.16
C LEU A 155 13.00 -13.54 -17.30
N ASP A 156 12.86 -14.43 -18.29
CA ASP A 156 13.66 -14.46 -19.52
C ASP A 156 13.59 -13.14 -20.30
N SER A 157 12.43 -12.46 -20.31
CA SER A 157 12.29 -11.18 -21.01
C SER A 157 13.06 -10.05 -20.33
N THR A 158 13.18 -10.09 -18.99
CA THR A 158 13.92 -9.07 -18.23
C THR A 158 15.43 -9.29 -18.27
N GLN A 159 15.87 -10.56 -18.30
CA GLN A 159 17.27 -10.91 -18.49
C GLN A 159 17.75 -10.53 -19.90
N SER A 160 16.91 -10.81 -20.91
CA SER A 160 17.18 -10.41 -22.29
C SER A 160 17.35 -8.90 -22.45
N LEU A 161 16.52 -8.09 -21.78
CA LEU A 161 16.60 -6.63 -21.87
C LEU A 161 17.84 -6.09 -21.12
N PHE A 162 18.22 -6.70 -20.00
CA PHE A 162 19.43 -6.31 -19.26
C PHE A 162 20.71 -6.61 -20.05
N GLU A 163 20.78 -7.76 -20.73
CA GLU A 163 21.91 -8.10 -21.60
C GLU A 163 22.01 -7.15 -22.80
N GLU A 164 20.88 -6.79 -23.41
CA GLU A 164 20.82 -5.82 -24.50
C GLU A 164 21.30 -4.44 -24.05
N LEU A 165 20.80 -3.95 -22.91
CA LEU A 165 21.22 -2.68 -22.32
C LEU A 165 22.70 -2.67 -21.91
N SER A 166 23.21 -3.79 -21.39
CA SER A 166 24.63 -3.94 -21.01
C SER A 166 25.54 -3.91 -22.23
N THR A 167 25.14 -4.57 -23.32
CA THR A 167 25.88 -4.54 -24.59
C THR A 167 25.92 -3.13 -25.16
N MET A 168 24.79 -2.41 -25.14
CA MET A 168 24.74 -1.02 -25.61
C MET A 168 25.60 -0.08 -24.77
N ALA A 169 25.66 -0.28 -23.45
CA ALA A 169 26.52 0.49 -22.55
C ALA A 169 28.00 0.24 -22.82
N GLN A 170 28.40 -1.00 -23.10
CA GLN A 170 29.78 -1.33 -23.49
C GLN A 170 30.17 -0.74 -24.85
N GLU A 171 29.22 -0.70 -25.78
CA GLU A 171 29.42 -0.12 -27.12
C GLU A 171 29.31 1.42 -27.13
N GLY A 172 28.97 2.05 -26.00
CA GLY A 172 28.80 3.51 -25.90
C GLY A 172 27.64 4.05 -26.77
N ARG A 173 26.64 3.22 -27.08
CA ARG A 173 25.48 3.63 -27.88
C ARG A 173 24.53 4.49 -27.07
N ARG A 174 23.96 5.50 -27.73
CA ARG A 174 22.96 6.39 -27.16
C ARG A 174 21.56 5.97 -27.56
N LEU A 175 20.67 5.83 -26.59
CA LEU A 175 19.26 5.52 -26.81
C LEU A 175 18.44 6.81 -26.85
N GLN A 176 18.05 7.28 -28.04
CA GLN A 176 17.20 8.49 -28.18
C GLN A 176 17.72 9.72 -27.40
N GLY A 177 19.04 9.91 -27.36
CA GLY A 177 19.70 11.00 -26.62
C GLY A 177 20.01 10.71 -25.15
N TRP A 178 19.70 9.52 -24.65
CA TRP A 178 20.17 9.01 -23.36
C TRP A 178 21.54 8.35 -23.50
N SER A 179 22.44 8.68 -22.58
CA SER A 179 23.69 7.97 -22.37
C SER A 179 23.44 6.71 -21.55
N THR A 180 24.17 5.64 -21.88
CA THR A 180 24.16 4.38 -21.15
C THR A 180 25.58 4.06 -20.69
N GLU A 181 25.75 3.72 -19.41
CA GLU A 181 27.04 3.33 -18.82
C GLU A 181 26.87 2.10 -17.93
N LEU A 182 27.87 1.23 -17.92
CA LEU A 182 27.90 0.05 -17.05
C LEU A 182 28.85 0.33 -15.88
N VAL A 183 28.33 0.41 -14.67
CA VAL A 183 29.09 0.65 -13.44
C VAL A 183 28.76 -0.45 -12.44
N ASP A 184 29.77 -1.19 -11.97
CA ASP A 184 29.62 -2.23 -10.94
C ASP A 184 28.46 -3.21 -11.21
N SER A 185 28.35 -3.70 -12.45
CA SER A 185 27.28 -4.60 -12.91
C SER A 185 25.87 -4.00 -12.89
N VAL A 186 25.76 -2.68 -12.85
CA VAL A 186 24.50 -1.92 -13.00
C VAL A 186 24.55 -1.10 -14.27
N VAL A 187 23.49 -1.17 -15.09
CA VAL A 187 23.34 -0.29 -16.26
C VAL A 187 22.68 1.02 -15.83
N VAL A 188 23.38 2.14 -16.02
CA VAL A 188 22.91 3.48 -15.72
C VAL A 188 22.47 4.17 -17.01
N LEU A 189 21.23 4.68 -17.03
CA LEU A 189 20.71 5.53 -18.10
C LEU A 189 20.61 6.96 -17.59
N TYR A 190 21.24 7.91 -18.29
CA TYR A 190 21.19 9.32 -17.92
C TYR A 190 21.12 10.23 -19.15
N LYS A 191 20.56 11.42 -18.98
CA LYS A 191 20.47 12.45 -20.03
C LYS A 191 21.01 13.75 -19.48
N LEU A 192 22.05 14.29 -20.12
CA LEU A 192 22.61 15.60 -19.78
C LEU A 192 22.03 16.65 -20.72
N GLU A 193 21.35 17.64 -20.17
CA GLU A 193 20.89 18.82 -20.89
C GLU A 193 21.72 20.01 -20.40
N VAL A 194 22.43 20.66 -21.31
CA VAL A 194 23.17 21.89 -21.01
C VAL A 194 22.24 23.05 -21.31
N GLU A 195 21.63 23.64 -20.28
CA GLU A 195 20.95 24.93 -20.41
C GLU A 195 22.02 26.02 -20.52
N ASN A 196 22.24 26.51 -21.74
CA ASN A 196 23.03 27.72 -21.96
C ASN A 196 22.20 28.93 -21.48
N SER A 197 22.28 29.24 -20.19
CA SER A 197 21.81 30.53 -19.68
C SER A 197 22.78 31.62 -20.13
N VAL A 198 22.57 32.15 -21.32
CA VAL A 198 23.19 33.41 -21.73
C VAL A 198 22.45 34.55 -21.00
N PRO A 199 23.16 35.45 -20.30
CA PRO A 199 22.56 36.54 -19.51
C PRO A 199 21.89 37.62 -20.36
#